data_AF-A0A7T7XKC5-F1
#
_entry.id   AF-A0A7T7XKC5-F1
#
_cell.length_a   1.000
_cell.length_b   1.000
_cell.length_c   1.000
_cell.angle_alpha   90.00
_cell.angle_beta   90.00
_cell.angle_gamma   90.00
#
_symmetry.space_group_name_H-M   'P 1'
#
loop_
_entity.id
_entity.type
_entity.pdbx_description
1 polymer ?
#
loop_
_entity_poly.entity_id
_entity_poly.type
_entity_poly.pdbx_seq_one_letter_code
_entity_poly.pdbx_strand_id
1 'polypeptide(L)'
;MMTEKPDRQTALKEAGISAAWIMGTLLVIGLLWLFTQPVRERRFIRTVNRVLMQNEDPRRLTAAISAWGLPGRAGQLGSRFETDTPGKIAVVFSMVNDGIPLSCLTFVSENGTVESLIPLSNHASAVMDRIPEITRQTYIRRIESGERILRAKEQP
;
A
#
# COMPACT_ATOMS: atom_id res chain seq x y z
N MET A 1 35.99 -40.95 -27.81
CA MET A 1 35.60 -39.73 -27.06
C MET A 1 34.98 -40.20 -25.75
N MET A 2 35.78 -40.37 -24.70
CA MET A 2 35.32 -40.87 -23.39
C MET A 2 34.69 -39.70 -22.64
N THR A 3 33.37 -39.77 -22.42
CA THR A 3 32.67 -38.87 -21.50
C THR A 3 32.93 -39.34 -20.08
N GLU A 4 33.86 -38.68 -19.40
CA GLU A 4 34.13 -38.85 -17.97
C GLU A 4 32.87 -38.47 -17.19
N LYS A 5 32.29 -39.42 -16.44
CA LYS A 5 31.11 -39.12 -15.60
C LYS A 5 31.58 -38.19 -14.48
N PRO A 6 30.98 -37.00 -14.32
CA PRO A 6 31.36 -36.10 -13.24
C PRO A 6 31.19 -36.81 -11.89
N ASP A 7 32.22 -36.68 -11.05
CA ASP A 7 32.23 -37.27 -9.72
C ASP A 7 31.06 -36.69 -8.91
N ARG A 8 30.22 -37.57 -8.35
CA ARG A 8 28.99 -37.14 -7.66
C ARG A 8 29.30 -36.27 -6.43
N GLN A 9 30.49 -36.41 -5.86
CA GLN A 9 30.92 -35.64 -4.69
C GLN A 9 31.20 -34.18 -5.03
N THR A 10 31.83 -33.87 -6.16
CA THR A 10 32.07 -32.49 -6.59
C THR A 10 30.77 -31.79 -6.95
N ALA A 11 29.84 -32.47 -7.64
CA ALA A 11 28.52 -31.93 -7.96
C ALA A 11 27.71 -31.56 -6.70
N LEU A 12 27.73 -32.40 -5.65
CA LEU A 12 27.04 -32.12 -4.39
C LEU A 12 27.64 -30.92 -3.64
N LYS A 13 28.97 -30.78 -3.65
CA LYS A 13 29.66 -29.66 -3.01
C LYS A 13 29.33 -28.33 -3.71
N GLU A 14 29.34 -28.31 -5.04
CA GLU A 14 28.98 -27.13 -5.83
C GLU A 14 27.51 -26.73 -5.64
N ALA A 15 26.60 -27.72 -5.56
CA ALA A 15 25.20 -27.48 -5.23
C ALA A 15 25.03 -26.87 -3.83
N GLY A 16 25.78 -27.34 -2.84
CA GLY A 16 25.75 -26.79 -1.47
C GLY A 16 26.23 -25.33 -1.43
N ILE A 17 27.33 -25.02 -2.13
CA ILE A 17 27.86 -23.65 -2.18
C ILE A 17 26.87 -22.71 -2.89
N SER A 18 26.31 -23.11 -4.02
CA SER A 18 25.34 -22.29 -4.75
C SER A 18 24.04 -22.08 -3.93
N ALA A 19 23.55 -23.10 -3.24
CA ALA A 19 22.40 -22.97 -2.33
C ALA A 19 22.67 -21.99 -1.19
N ALA A 20 23.85 -22.04 -0.58
CA ALA A 20 24.26 -21.12 0.48
C ALA A 20 24.28 -19.65 0.00
N TRP A 21 24.77 -19.40 -1.22
CA TRP A 21 24.76 -18.07 -1.82
C TRP A 21 23.35 -17.54 -2.10
N ILE A 22 22.47 -18.39 -2.64
CA ILE A 22 21.07 -18.02 -2.89
C ILE A 22 20.39 -17.66 -1.57
N MET A 23 20.52 -18.51 -0.56
CA MET A 23 19.92 -18.29 0.75
C MET A 23 20.47 -17.03 1.43
N GLY A 24 21.79 -16.83 1.39
CA GLY A 24 22.43 -15.62 1.93
C GLY A 24 21.94 -14.34 1.24
N THR A 25 21.82 -14.37 -0.09
CA THR A 25 21.34 -13.22 -0.88
C THR A 25 19.87 -12.91 -0.57
N LEU A 26 19.01 -13.93 -0.50
CA LEU A 26 17.60 -13.75 -0.13
C LEU A 26 17.45 -13.16 1.28
N LEU A 27 18.27 -13.63 2.24
CA LEU A 27 18.27 -13.12 3.60
C LEU A 27 18.68 -11.63 3.66
N VAL A 28 19.74 -11.25 2.94
CA VAL A 28 20.18 -9.85 2.85
C VAL A 28 19.12 -8.98 2.20
N ILE A 29 18.51 -9.41 1.10
CA ILE A 29 17.43 -8.67 0.43
C ILE A 29 16.23 -8.51 1.37
N GLY A 30 15.83 -9.56 2.09
CA GLY A 30 14.73 -9.52 3.05
C GLY A 30 14.98 -8.54 4.20
N LEU A 31 16.20 -8.54 4.75
CA LEU A 31 16.61 -7.60 5.80
C LEU A 31 16.61 -6.16 5.27
N LEU A 32 17.20 -5.91 4.10
CA LEU A 32 17.19 -4.58 3.47
C LEU A 32 15.75 -4.10 3.24
N TRP A 33 14.85 -4.99 2.80
CA TRP A 33 13.44 -4.65 2.64
C TRP A 33 12.80 -4.24 3.97
N LEU A 34 13.01 -5.02 5.04
CA LEU A 34 12.48 -4.74 6.37
C LEU A 34 12.99 -3.40 6.93
N PHE A 35 14.29 -3.14 6.82
CA PHE A 35 14.90 -1.90 7.33
C PHE A 35 14.55 -0.66 6.48
N THR A 36 14.21 -0.84 5.20
CA THR A 36 13.81 0.28 4.34
C THR A 36 12.34 0.67 4.49
N GLN A 37 11.48 -0.18 5.06
CA GLN A 37 10.06 0.13 5.30
C GLN A 37 9.82 1.46 6.04
N PRO A 38 10.39 1.73 7.23
CA PRO A 38 10.12 2.97 7.97
C PRO A 38 10.58 4.22 7.21
N VAL A 39 11.66 4.12 6.44
CA VAL A 39 12.14 5.23 5.60
C VAL A 39 11.18 5.48 4.44
N ARG A 40 10.66 4.41 3.81
CA ARG A 40 9.67 4.50 2.72
C ARG A 40 8.36 5.11 3.21
N GLU A 41 7.85 4.68 4.36
CA GLU A 41 6.63 5.23 4.96
C GLU A 41 6.76 6.72 5.27
N ARG A 42 7.86 7.13 5.91
CA ARG A 42 8.11 8.55 6.19
C ARG A 42 8.18 9.39 4.91
N ARG A 43 8.84 8.88 3.86
CA ARG A 43 8.89 9.56 2.55
C ARG A 43 7.49 9.66 1.95
N PHE A 44 6.71 8.60 2.01
CA PHE A 44 5.35 8.57 1.49
C PHE A 44 4.43 9.57 2.20
N ILE A 45 4.42 9.56 3.53
CA ILE A 45 3.67 10.52 4.37
C ILE A 45 4.03 11.96 4.02
N ARG A 46 5.34 12.27 3.87
CA ARG A 46 5.79 13.60 3.47
C ARG A 46 5.27 14.00 2.08
N THR A 47 5.28 13.07 1.13
CA THR A 47 4.76 13.33 -0.22
C THR A 47 3.27 13.62 -0.20
N VAL A 48 2.48 12.80 0.50
CA VAL A 48 1.03 13.01 0.62
C VAL A 48 0.72 14.31 1.35
N ASN A 49 1.38 14.59 2.47
CA ASN A 49 1.20 15.84 3.20
C ASN A 49 1.58 17.07 2.36
N ARG A 50 2.59 16.97 1.50
CA ARG A 50 2.92 18.05 0.55
C ARG A 50 1.78 18.31 -0.43
N VAL A 51 1.14 17.26 -0.95
CA VAL A 51 -0.01 17.41 -1.84
C VAL A 51 -1.21 18.00 -1.09
N LEU A 52 -1.47 17.55 0.15
CA LEU A 52 -2.52 18.11 0.98
C LEU A 52 -2.30 19.60 1.26
N MET A 53 -1.06 20.01 1.54
CA MET A 53 -0.70 21.42 1.69
C MET A 53 -0.93 22.23 0.40
N GLN A 54 -0.62 21.66 -0.77
CA GLN A 54 -0.86 22.31 -2.07
C GLN A 54 -2.35 22.50 -2.35
N ASN A 55 -3.20 21.60 -1.86
CA ASN A 55 -4.65 21.66 -1.98
C ASN A 55 -5.31 22.46 -0.82
N GLU A 56 -4.52 23.17 -0.01
CA GLU A 56 -4.99 23.94 1.15
C GLU A 56 -5.78 23.11 2.18
N ASP A 57 -5.61 21.78 2.17
CA ASP A 57 -6.24 20.89 3.15
C ASP A 57 -5.46 21.00 4.46
N PRO A 58 -6.09 21.25 5.62
CA PRO A 58 -5.38 21.34 6.90
C PRO A 58 -4.96 19.97 7.46
N ARG A 59 -5.59 18.87 7.03
CA ARG A 59 -5.40 17.53 7.61
C ARG A 59 -4.04 16.95 7.25
N ARG A 60 -3.38 16.27 8.20
CA ARG A 60 -2.05 15.69 7.99
C ARG A 60 -2.02 14.22 8.37
N LEU A 61 -1.29 13.46 7.58
CA LEU A 61 -0.93 12.08 7.89
C LEU A 61 0.21 12.08 8.91
N THR A 62 0.08 11.28 9.96
CA THR A 62 1.05 11.22 11.07
C THR A 62 1.85 9.92 11.05
N ALA A 63 1.17 8.78 10.89
CA ALA A 63 1.78 7.46 10.89
C ALA A 63 1.07 6.50 9.93
N ALA A 64 1.78 5.48 9.45
CA ALA A 64 1.17 4.37 8.73
C ALA A 64 0.56 3.40 9.74
N ILE A 65 -0.69 3.01 9.52
CA ILE A 65 -1.33 1.95 10.30
C ILE A 65 -0.83 0.63 9.70
N SER A 66 0.00 -0.11 10.45
CA SER A 66 0.66 -1.30 9.92
C SER A 66 -0.40 -2.35 9.50
N ALA A 67 -0.25 -2.86 8.28
CA ALA A 67 -1.17 -3.84 7.70
C ALA A 67 -0.94 -5.28 8.22
N TRP A 68 -0.01 -5.47 9.17
CA TRP A 68 0.28 -6.78 9.77
C TRP A 68 -0.86 -7.16 10.71
N GLY A 69 -1.92 -7.76 10.15
CA GLY A 69 -2.98 -8.41 10.92
C GLY A 69 -4.37 -7.76 10.86
N LEU A 70 -4.63 -6.78 10.00
CA LEU A 70 -5.97 -6.15 9.91
C LEU A 70 -6.84 -6.80 8.81
N PRO A 71 -7.89 -7.57 9.15
CA PRO A 71 -8.70 -8.31 8.18
C PRO A 71 -9.79 -7.45 7.52
N GLY A 72 -9.55 -6.87 6.33
CA GLY A 72 -10.62 -6.17 5.59
C GLY A 72 -10.26 -5.73 4.17
N ARG A 73 -11.30 -5.44 3.36
CA ARG A 73 -11.16 -5.02 1.95
C ARG A 73 -10.48 -3.66 1.78
N ALA A 74 -10.46 -2.81 2.80
CA ALA A 74 -9.74 -1.53 2.74
C ALA A 74 -8.21 -1.73 2.65
N GLY A 75 -7.66 -2.73 3.34
CA GLY A 75 -6.26 -3.15 3.19
C GLY A 75 -5.95 -3.82 1.84
N GLN A 76 -6.98 -4.28 1.11
CA GLN A 76 -6.84 -4.76 -0.27
C GLN A 76 -6.86 -3.63 -1.30
N LEU A 77 -7.46 -2.48 -0.97
CA LEU A 77 -7.58 -1.35 -1.87
C LEU A 77 -6.41 -0.37 -1.73
N GLY A 78 -5.85 -0.24 -0.53
CA GLY A 78 -4.81 0.75 -0.27
C GLY A 78 -4.15 0.64 1.10
N SER A 79 -3.35 1.65 1.41
CA SER A 79 -2.65 1.81 2.68
C SER A 79 -3.39 2.78 3.59
N ARG A 80 -3.41 2.47 4.89
CA ARG A 80 -4.08 3.28 5.91
C ARG A 80 -3.09 4.11 6.68
N PHE A 81 -3.51 5.30 7.04
CA PHE A 81 -2.69 6.26 7.77
C PHE A 81 -3.51 6.90 8.89
N GLU A 82 -2.86 7.07 10.03
CA GLU A 82 -3.34 7.92 11.10
C GLU A 82 -3.32 9.37 10.63
N THR A 83 -4.27 10.13 11.14
CA THR A 83 -4.37 11.56 10.86
C THR A 83 -4.26 12.34 12.15
N ASP A 84 -3.87 13.61 12.05
CA ASP A 84 -3.90 14.56 13.16
C ASP A 84 -5.32 14.93 13.60
N THR A 85 -6.32 14.62 12.78
CA THR A 85 -7.73 14.90 13.05
C THR A 85 -8.34 13.76 13.84
N PRO A 86 -8.86 14.03 15.06
CA PRO A 86 -9.49 13.00 15.88
C PRO A 86 -10.63 12.30 15.14
N GLY A 87 -10.69 10.97 15.27
CA GLY A 87 -11.76 10.16 14.69
C GLY A 87 -11.74 10.04 13.17
N LYS A 88 -10.62 10.39 12.51
CA LYS A 88 -10.45 10.21 11.07
C LYS A 88 -9.25 9.35 10.75
N ILE A 89 -9.46 8.43 9.82
CA ILE A 89 -8.41 7.61 9.21
C ILE A 89 -8.26 8.04 7.75
N ALA A 90 -7.03 8.15 7.28
CA ALA A 90 -6.75 8.36 5.89
C ALA A 90 -6.53 7.02 5.18
N VAL A 91 -7.13 6.88 4.00
CA VAL A 91 -6.94 5.73 3.12
C VAL A 91 -6.36 6.22 1.82
N VAL A 92 -5.13 5.81 1.51
CA VAL A 92 -4.49 6.08 0.24
C VAL A 92 -4.57 4.84 -0.64
N PHE A 93 -5.19 4.97 -1.80
CA PHE A 93 -5.46 3.85 -2.68
C PHE A 93 -5.20 4.25 -4.14
N SER A 94 -5.16 3.26 -5.02
CA SER A 94 -5.11 3.48 -6.46
C SER A 94 -6.43 3.07 -7.09
N MET A 95 -7.05 3.98 -7.83
CA MET A 95 -8.16 3.66 -8.72
C MET A 95 -7.63 3.45 -10.13
N VAL A 96 -8.29 2.60 -10.92
CA VAL A 96 -7.92 2.38 -12.33
C VAL A 96 -9.06 2.92 -13.18
N ASN A 97 -8.76 3.85 -14.07
CA ASN A 97 -9.69 4.37 -15.06
C ASN A 97 -9.06 4.24 -16.44
N ASP A 98 -9.72 3.52 -17.36
CA ASP A 98 -9.23 3.26 -18.72
C ASP A 98 -7.79 2.68 -18.77
N GLY A 99 -7.47 1.79 -17.83
CA GLY A 99 -6.15 1.17 -17.71
C GLY A 99 -5.08 2.05 -17.05
N ILE A 100 -5.42 3.29 -16.68
CA ILE A 100 -4.50 4.23 -16.06
C ILE A 100 -4.70 4.21 -14.53
N PRO A 101 -3.64 3.91 -13.74
CA PRO A 101 -3.72 3.99 -12.29
C PRO A 101 -3.66 5.45 -11.82
N LEU A 102 -4.63 5.85 -11.01
CA LEU A 102 -4.73 7.17 -10.39
C LEU A 102 -4.61 7.00 -8.88
N SER A 103 -3.62 7.65 -8.27
CA SER A 103 -3.42 7.63 -6.83
C SER A 103 -4.34 8.66 -6.16
N CYS A 104 -5.14 8.19 -5.21
CA CYS A 104 -6.14 8.99 -4.51
C CYS A 104 -6.01 8.79 -3.00
N LEU A 105 -6.37 9.82 -2.25
CA LEU A 105 -6.55 9.81 -0.82
C LEU A 105 -8.02 10.03 -0.51
N THR A 106 -8.51 9.38 0.52
CA THR A 106 -9.79 9.74 1.13
C THR A 106 -9.68 9.70 2.63
N PHE A 107 -10.53 10.46 3.31
CA PHE A 107 -10.71 10.37 4.76
C PHE A 107 -11.93 9.53 5.07
N VAL A 108 -11.82 8.71 6.11
CA VAL A 108 -12.87 7.86 6.63
C VAL A 108 -13.16 8.31 8.05
N SER A 109 -14.41 8.68 8.30
CA SER A 109 -14.84 9.11 9.64
C SER A 109 -14.99 7.94 10.61
N GLU A 110 -15.15 8.25 11.89
CA GLU A 110 -15.59 7.32 12.95
C GLU A 110 -16.92 6.63 12.68
N ASN A 111 -17.72 7.04 11.69
CA ASN A 111 -18.94 6.35 11.26
C ASN A 111 -18.74 5.46 10.03
N GLY A 112 -17.53 5.43 9.47
CA GLY A 112 -17.19 4.64 8.29
C GLY A 112 -17.64 5.31 7.00
N THR A 113 -18.10 6.55 7.08
CA THR A 113 -18.44 7.37 5.91
C THR A 113 -17.15 7.85 5.27
N VAL A 114 -17.10 7.72 3.94
CA VAL A 114 -15.96 8.13 3.13
C VAL A 114 -16.21 9.55 2.64
N GLU A 115 -15.25 10.43 2.86
CA GLU A 115 -15.28 11.80 2.36
C GLU A 115 -14.94 11.88 0.86
N SER A 116 -14.80 13.10 0.32
CA SER A 116 -14.42 13.28 -1.07
C SER A 116 -13.04 12.71 -1.39
N LEU A 117 -12.89 12.20 -2.61
CA LEU A 117 -11.62 11.69 -3.11
C LEU A 117 -10.69 12.85 -3.46
N ILE A 118 -9.49 12.83 -2.89
CA ILE A 118 -8.43 13.82 -3.12
C ILE A 118 -7.39 13.20 -4.05
N PRO A 119 -7.18 13.74 -5.26
CA PRO A 119 -6.13 13.26 -6.15
C PRO A 119 -4.74 13.56 -5.58
N LEU A 120 -3.84 12.58 -5.64
CA LEU A 120 -2.47 12.71 -5.09
C LEU A 120 -1.41 13.07 -6.14
N SER A 121 -1.81 13.29 -7.39
CA SER A 121 -0.91 13.69 -8.46
C SER A 121 -1.59 14.66 -9.41
N ASN A 122 -0.78 15.48 -10.10
CA ASN A 122 -1.30 16.40 -11.12
C ASN A 122 -2.06 15.66 -12.22
N HIS A 123 -1.59 14.46 -12.59
CA HIS A 123 -2.26 13.61 -13.56
C HIS A 123 -3.61 13.12 -13.02
N ALA A 124 -3.66 12.64 -11.77
CA ALA A 124 -4.91 12.23 -11.14
C ALA A 124 -5.89 13.41 -11.03
N SER A 125 -5.42 14.61 -10.70
CA SER A 125 -6.24 15.81 -10.63
C SER A 125 -6.84 16.17 -11.99
N ALA A 126 -6.05 16.14 -13.07
CA ALA A 126 -6.53 16.43 -14.42
C ALA A 126 -7.56 15.43 -14.95
N VAL A 127 -7.51 14.18 -14.47
CA VAL A 127 -8.42 13.11 -14.89
C VAL A 127 -9.64 12.99 -13.97
N MET A 128 -9.54 13.37 -12.70
CA MET A 128 -10.58 13.17 -11.67
C MET A 128 -11.95 13.73 -12.07
N ASP A 129 -11.97 14.89 -12.73
CA ASP A 129 -13.20 15.55 -13.18
C ASP A 129 -13.85 14.84 -14.37
N ARG A 130 -13.11 13.98 -15.06
CA ARG A 130 -13.56 13.20 -16.22
C ARG A 130 -14.01 11.79 -15.84
N ILE A 131 -13.72 11.35 -14.61
CA ILE A 131 -14.10 10.02 -14.16
C ILE A 131 -15.64 9.98 -14.01
N PRO A 132 -16.31 8.99 -14.61
CA PRO A 132 -17.74 8.81 -14.43
C PRO A 132 -18.11 8.71 -12.95
N GLU A 133 -19.19 9.39 -12.55
CA GLU A 133 -19.64 9.42 -11.16
C GLU A 133 -19.90 8.00 -10.60
N ILE A 134 -20.42 7.11 -11.44
CA ILE A 134 -20.66 5.70 -11.11
C ILE A 134 -19.35 5.00 -10.69
N THR A 135 -18.24 5.29 -11.38
CA THR A 135 -16.93 4.74 -11.05
C THR A 135 -16.46 5.26 -9.70
N ARG A 136 -16.56 6.58 -9.45
CA ARG A 136 -16.20 7.18 -8.15
C ARG A 136 -17.00 6.56 -7.00
N GLN A 137 -18.32 6.46 -7.16
CA GLN A 137 -19.21 5.86 -6.17
C GLN A 137 -18.90 4.38 -5.92
N THR A 138 -18.49 3.63 -6.95
CA THR A 138 -18.10 2.23 -6.79
C THR A 138 -16.88 2.10 -5.87
N TYR A 139 -15.87 2.95 -6.04
CA TYR A 139 -14.71 2.96 -5.15
C TYR A 139 -15.08 3.39 -3.73
N ILE A 140 -15.88 4.44 -3.58
CA ILE A 140 -16.39 4.90 -2.27
C ILE A 140 -17.11 3.76 -1.54
N ARG A 141 -18.10 3.13 -2.18
CA ARG A 141 -18.86 2.02 -1.59
C ARG A 141 -17.97 0.83 -1.23
N ARG A 142 -16.94 0.54 -2.03
CA ARG A 142 -16.00 -0.54 -1.73
C ARG A 142 -15.20 -0.24 -0.47
N ILE A 143 -14.71 0.99 -0.31
CA ILE A 143 -14.01 1.45 0.90
C ILE A 143 -14.96 1.38 2.09
N GLU A 144 -16.14 2.00 2.02
CA GLU A 144 -17.15 1.96 3.09
C GLU A 144 -17.55 0.54 3.50
N SER A 145 -17.70 -0.37 2.53
CA SER A 145 -18.01 -1.78 2.81
C SER A 145 -16.86 -2.48 3.54
N GLY A 146 -15.61 -2.16 3.18
CA GLY A 146 -14.42 -2.70 3.83
C GLY A 146 -14.29 -2.22 5.27
N GLU A 147 -14.56 -0.95 5.52
CA GLU A 147 -14.54 -0.34 6.85
C GLU A 147 -15.63 -0.91 7.75
N ARG A 148 -16.85 -1.09 7.24
CA ARG A 148 -17.96 -1.72 7.99
C ARG A 148 -17.63 -3.13 8.43
N ILE A 149 -17.04 -3.95 7.56
CA ILE A 149 -16.65 -5.33 7.89
C ILE A 149 -15.60 -5.37 9.00
N LEU A 150 -14.64 -4.46 8.97
CA LEU A 150 -13.58 -4.41 9.98
C LEU A 150 -14.12 -4.05 11.37
N ARG A 151 -15.00 -3.05 11.43
CA ARG A 151 -15.60 -2.64 12.70
C ARG A 151 -16.52 -3.69 13.30
N ALA A 152 -17.27 -4.40 12.46
CA ALA A 152 -18.07 -5.54 12.90
C ALA A 152 -17.22 -6.67 13.50
N LYS A 153 -15.91 -6.73 13.20
CA LYS A 153 -14.98 -7.67 13.84
C LYS A 153 -14.34 -7.12 15.11
N GLU A 154 -14.29 -5.81 15.27
CA GLU A 154 -13.70 -5.13 16.44
C GLU A 154 -14.72 -4.96 17.59
N GLN A 155 -16.01 -5.08 17.32
CA GLN A 155 -17.07 -5.11 18.34
C GLN A 155 -17.37 -6.58 18.74
N PRO A 156 -17.00 -7.01 19.96
CA PRO A 156 -17.28 -8.36 20.46
C PRO A 156 -18.76 -8.62 20.76
#